data_AF-A0AAV1DAI8-F1
#
_entry.id   AF-A0AAV1DAI8-F1
#
_cell.length_a   1.000
_cell.length_b   1.000
_cell.length_c   1.000
_cell.angle_alpha   90.00
_cell.angle_beta   90.00
_cell.angle_gamma   90.00
#
_symmetry.space_group_name_H-M   'P 1'
#
loop_
_entity.id
_entity.type
_entity.pdbx_description
1 polymer ?
#
loop_
_entity_poly.entity_id
_entity_poly.type
_entity_poly.pdbx_seq_one_letter_code
_entity_poly.pdbx_strand_id
1 'polypeptide(L)'
;MQRPLSKSMVGSGGGRGRWLRNRYWILRHGKSIPNEKGLIVSSMENGILAEYELAAQGVDQATLAGHSFKQILLETNTRLENVRLCYSPFSRTTHTAKMVASVLDIPFEGPQCKVMPELRERYFGPSFELKSHDKYTEIWDLDVKDPFLPPEGGESVADVVHRLTRALVSIESEFEE
;
A
#
# COMPACT_ATOMS: atom_id res chain seq x y z
N MET A 1 -9.96 -8.26 -13.06
CA MET A 1 -11.26 -7.80 -12.51
C MET A 1 -10.98 -6.94 -11.29
N GLN A 2 -10.99 -5.61 -11.42
CA GLN A 2 -10.67 -4.67 -10.33
C GLN A 2 -11.86 -4.59 -9.36
N ARG A 3 -11.63 -4.82 -8.07
CA ARG A 3 -12.60 -4.48 -7.03
C ARG A 3 -12.43 -3.00 -6.66
N PRO A 4 -13.52 -2.23 -6.51
CA PRO A 4 -13.43 -0.86 -6.04
C PRO A 4 -12.96 -0.82 -4.58
N LEU A 5 -12.45 0.34 -4.16
CA LEU A 5 -12.11 0.69 -2.77
C LEU A 5 -13.16 0.10 -1.81
N SER A 6 -12.73 -0.78 -0.90
CA SER A 6 -13.61 -1.39 0.09
C SER A 6 -14.14 -0.31 1.04
N LYS A 7 -15.46 -0.33 1.27
CA LYS A 7 -16.16 0.54 2.21
C LYS A 7 -15.50 0.55 3.59
N SER A 8 -15.49 1.72 4.20
CA SER A 8 -15.04 2.00 5.55
C SER A 8 -15.67 1.04 6.57
N MET A 9 -14.84 0.52 7.47
CA MET A 9 -15.31 -0.15 8.68
C MET A 9 -15.75 0.92 9.67
N VAL A 10 -16.97 1.42 9.55
CA VAL A 10 -17.59 2.27 10.58
C VAL A 10 -18.13 1.36 11.67
N GLY A 11 -17.34 1.17 12.72
CA GLY A 11 -17.81 0.55 13.96
C GLY A 11 -18.64 1.55 14.77
N SER A 12 -19.96 1.53 14.58
CA SER A 12 -20.91 2.19 15.48
C SER A 12 -21.37 1.19 16.55
N GLY A 13 -20.73 1.22 17.72
CA GLY A 13 -21.12 0.43 18.87
C GLY A 13 -20.85 1.21 20.16
N GLY A 14 -21.92 1.55 20.89
CA GLY A 14 -21.83 2.21 22.18
C GLY A 14 -21.02 1.40 23.19
N GLY A 15 -20.10 2.07 23.89
CA GLY A 15 -19.39 1.55 25.05
C GLY A 15 -18.35 0.46 24.76
N ARG A 16 -17.14 0.87 24.31
CA ARG A 16 -15.80 0.25 24.54
C ARG A 16 -14.77 1.01 23.67
N GLY A 17 -13.64 1.38 24.25
CA GLY A 17 -12.66 2.32 23.66
C GLY A 17 -12.25 1.99 22.22
N ARG A 18 -12.05 3.03 21.40
CA ARG A 18 -11.46 2.90 20.06
C ARG A 18 -10.06 2.31 20.21
N TRP A 19 -9.83 1.12 19.65
CA TRP A 19 -8.52 0.47 19.62
C TRP A 19 -7.52 1.18 18.69
N LEU A 20 -8.02 1.99 17.74
CA LEU A 20 -7.22 2.81 16.84
C LEU A 20 -7.67 4.28 16.90
N ARG A 21 -6.69 5.17 17.09
CA ARG A 21 -6.83 6.62 17.18
C ARG A 21 -6.96 7.26 15.80
N ASN A 22 -6.33 6.69 14.78
CA ASN A 22 -6.41 7.20 13.41
C ASN A 22 -7.53 6.56 12.58
N ARG A 23 -7.90 7.23 11.48
CA ARG A 23 -8.73 6.66 10.41
C ARG A 23 -7.84 6.25 9.24
N TYR A 24 -8.04 5.03 8.74
CA TYR A 24 -7.20 4.44 7.72
C TYR A 24 -7.95 4.30 6.40
N TRP A 25 -7.37 4.84 5.33
CA TRP A 25 -7.78 4.59 3.95
C TRP A 25 -6.64 3.85 3.25
N ILE A 26 -6.93 2.65 2.77
CA ILE A 26 -5.92 1.79 2.14
C ILE A 26 -6.05 1.92 0.63
N LEU A 27 -4.96 2.32 -0.03
CA LEU A 27 -4.89 2.45 -1.47
C LEU A 27 -3.80 1.53 -2.02
N ARG A 28 -4.19 0.61 -2.90
CA ARG A 28 -3.24 -0.15 -3.72
C ARG A 28 -2.66 0.78 -4.79
N HIS A 29 -1.38 0.59 -5.13
CA HIS A 29 -0.77 1.30 -6.26
C HIS A 29 -1.58 1.10 -7.56
N GLY A 30 -1.52 2.10 -8.45
CA GLY A 30 -2.04 1.98 -9.80
C GLY A 30 -1.29 0.91 -10.61
N LYS A 31 -1.80 0.55 -11.80
CA LYS A 31 -1.13 -0.40 -12.69
C LYS A 31 0.32 0.02 -12.98
N SER A 32 1.29 -0.83 -12.64
CA SER A 32 2.71 -0.57 -12.89
C SER A 32 3.20 -1.12 -14.22
N ILE A 33 4.35 -0.65 -14.69
CA ILE A 33 5.05 -1.19 -15.87
C ILE A 33 5.29 -2.71 -15.72
N PRO A 34 5.75 -3.23 -14.55
CA PRO A 34 5.80 -4.67 -14.28
C PRO A 34 4.46 -5.37 -14.42
N ASN A 35 3.36 -4.75 -13.98
CA ASN A 35 2.03 -5.37 -14.15
C ASN A 35 1.67 -5.51 -15.63
N GLU A 36 2.01 -4.54 -16.48
CA GLU A 36 1.79 -4.65 -17.93
C GLU A 36 2.64 -5.74 -18.56
N LYS A 37 3.87 -5.91 -18.08
CA LYS A 37 4.80 -6.96 -18.52
C LYS A 37 4.50 -8.33 -17.91
N GLY A 38 3.52 -8.41 -17.00
CA GLY A 38 3.19 -9.64 -16.29
C GLY A 38 4.27 -10.12 -15.32
N LEU A 39 5.07 -9.23 -14.74
CA LEU A 39 6.22 -9.56 -13.90
C LEU A 39 5.93 -9.40 -12.41
N ILE A 40 6.49 -10.31 -11.61
CA ILE A 40 6.59 -10.20 -10.15
C ILE A 40 7.79 -9.30 -9.81
N VAL A 41 7.54 -8.19 -9.12
CA VAL A 41 8.58 -7.32 -8.56
C VAL A 41 8.34 -7.16 -7.07
N SER A 42 9.13 -7.89 -6.28
CA SER A 42 8.94 -8.09 -4.86
C SER A 42 10.19 -7.82 -4.02
N SER A 43 11.38 -7.78 -4.64
CA SER A 43 12.62 -7.43 -3.96
C SER A 43 12.76 -5.91 -3.78
N MET A 44 13.52 -5.49 -2.76
CA MET A 44 13.86 -4.07 -2.57
C MET A 44 14.78 -3.55 -3.68
N GLU A 45 15.73 -4.37 -4.13
CA GLU A 45 16.69 -4.02 -5.19
C GLU A 45 15.97 -3.57 -6.47
N ASN A 46 14.99 -4.35 -6.92
CA ASN A 46 14.19 -4.02 -8.08
C ASN A 46 13.10 -3.00 -7.75
N GLY A 47 12.41 -3.18 -6.61
CA GLY A 47 11.20 -2.45 -6.28
C GLY A 47 11.34 -0.92 -6.26
N ILE A 48 12.56 -0.39 -6.07
CA ILE A 48 12.87 1.05 -6.03
C ILE A 48 13.34 1.64 -7.38
N LEU A 49 13.46 0.82 -8.42
CA LEU A 49 13.91 1.27 -9.74
C LEU A 49 12.82 2.06 -10.47
N ALA A 50 13.20 3.17 -11.12
CA ALA A 50 12.28 4.05 -11.81
C ALA A 50 11.54 3.35 -12.98
N GLU A 51 12.17 2.37 -13.62
CA GLU A 51 11.55 1.56 -14.68
C GLU A 51 10.35 0.71 -14.20
N TYR A 52 10.16 0.57 -12.89
CA TYR A 52 9.05 -0.15 -12.27
C TYR A 52 8.00 0.76 -11.62
N GLU A 53 7.99 2.03 -12.02
CA GLU A 53 6.91 2.96 -11.73
C GLU A 53 5.56 2.58 -12.39
N LEU A 54 4.58 3.47 -12.25
CA LEU A 54 3.28 3.35 -12.88
C LEU A 54 3.40 3.37 -14.41
N ALA A 55 2.57 2.54 -15.05
CA ALA A 55 2.26 2.72 -16.47
C ALA A 55 1.29 3.89 -16.65
N ALA A 56 1.08 4.36 -17.89
CA ALA A 56 0.18 5.47 -18.18
C ALA A 56 -1.22 5.28 -17.56
N GLN A 57 -1.81 4.10 -17.74
CA GLN A 57 -3.10 3.75 -17.13
C GLN A 57 -3.06 3.79 -15.58
N GLY A 58 -1.92 3.47 -14.98
CA GLY A 58 -1.74 3.52 -13.54
C GLY A 58 -1.70 4.95 -12.99
N VAL A 59 -1.13 5.88 -13.75
CA VAL A 59 -1.13 7.32 -13.41
C VAL A 59 -2.55 7.87 -13.38
N ASP A 60 -3.37 7.51 -14.37
CA ASP A 60 -4.79 7.90 -14.42
C ASP A 60 -5.55 7.32 -13.22
N GLN A 61 -5.33 6.03 -12.91
CA GLN A 61 -5.93 5.37 -11.75
C GLN A 61 -5.57 6.06 -10.43
N ALA A 62 -4.30 6.42 -10.25
CA ALA A 62 -3.83 7.10 -9.04
C ALA A 62 -4.43 8.50 -8.90
N THR A 63 -4.51 9.25 -10.00
CA THR A 63 -5.13 10.57 -10.05
C THR A 63 -6.62 10.50 -9.69
N LEU A 64 -7.36 9.55 -10.28
CA LEU A 64 -8.77 9.32 -9.98
C LEU A 64 -9.00 8.89 -8.52
N ALA A 65 -8.11 8.06 -7.97
CA ALA A 65 -8.15 7.70 -6.55
C ALA A 65 -7.93 8.92 -5.64
N GLY A 66 -7.01 9.82 -6.02
CA GLY A 66 -6.80 11.11 -5.33
C GLY A 66 -8.06 11.97 -5.33
N HIS A 67 -8.75 12.09 -6.47
CA HIS A 67 -10.00 12.86 -6.55
C HIS A 67 -11.11 12.22 -5.70
N SER A 68 -11.23 10.90 -5.76
CA SER A 68 -12.20 10.16 -4.94
C SER A 68 -11.94 10.36 -3.45
N PHE A 69 -10.67 10.34 -3.03
CA PHE A 69 -10.30 10.58 -1.65
C PHE A 69 -10.54 12.04 -1.23
N LYS A 70 -10.27 13.03 -2.10
CA LYS A 70 -10.62 14.44 -1.86
C LYS A 70 -12.11 14.63 -1.57
N GLN A 71 -12.99 13.93 -2.31
CA GLN A 71 -14.43 13.96 -2.04
C GLN A 71 -14.78 13.36 -0.67
N ILE A 72 -14.19 12.22 -0.31
CA ILE A 72 -14.40 11.62 1.02
C ILE A 72 -13.97 12.57 2.14
N LEU A 73 -12.86 13.29 1.99
CA LEU A 73 -12.40 14.27 2.98
C LEU A 73 -13.42 15.40 3.16
N LEU A 74 -14.00 15.90 2.07
CA LEU A 74 -15.05 16.93 2.10
C LEU A 74 -16.33 16.41 2.78
N GLU A 75 -16.82 15.23 2.37
CA GLU A 75 -18.04 14.61 2.93
C GLU A 75 -17.92 14.29 4.42
N THR A 76 -16.71 13.99 4.89
CA THR A 76 -16.44 13.66 6.30
C THR A 76 -15.95 14.85 7.12
N ASN A 77 -15.91 16.05 6.53
CA ASN A 77 -15.36 17.27 7.14
C ASN A 77 -13.96 17.06 7.75
N THR A 78 -13.12 16.30 7.05
CA THR A 78 -11.75 16.00 7.48
C THR A 78 -10.80 17.09 7.00
N ARG A 79 -10.12 17.73 7.95
CA ARG A 79 -9.09 18.75 7.69
C ARG A 79 -7.89 18.16 6.95
N LEU A 80 -7.43 18.82 5.89
CA LEU A 80 -6.35 18.33 5.04
C LEU A 80 -5.01 18.22 5.79
N GLU A 81 -4.75 19.14 6.72
CA GLU A 81 -3.60 19.15 7.60
C GLU A 81 -3.53 17.95 8.56
N ASN A 82 -4.63 17.20 8.72
CA ASN A 82 -4.67 15.96 9.50
C ASN A 82 -4.48 14.71 8.62
N VAL A 83 -4.34 14.88 7.31
CA VAL A 83 -4.11 13.77 6.38
C VAL A 83 -2.62 13.43 6.37
N ARG A 84 -2.32 12.13 6.46
CA ARG A 84 -0.96 11.57 6.34
C ARG A 84 -0.94 10.53 5.21
N LEU A 85 0.01 10.66 4.31
CA LEU A 85 0.28 9.73 3.21
C LEU A 85 1.45 8.84 3.61
N CYS A 86 1.15 7.65 4.14
CA CYS A 86 2.15 6.63 4.44
C CYS A 86 2.25 5.65 3.27
N TYR A 87 3.43 5.45 2.69
CA TYR A 87 3.60 4.66 1.47
C TYR A 87 4.85 3.79 1.48
N SER A 88 4.79 2.66 0.77
CA SER A 88 5.95 1.80 0.54
C SER A 88 7.02 2.51 -0.30
N PRO A 89 8.32 2.24 -0.06
CA PRO A 89 9.41 2.79 -0.86
C PRO A 89 9.40 2.35 -2.33
N PHE A 90 8.59 1.35 -2.72
CA PHE A 90 8.58 0.88 -4.11
C PHE A 90 8.15 1.97 -5.08
N SER A 91 8.76 2.05 -6.26
CA SER A 91 8.56 3.16 -7.20
C SER A 91 7.10 3.30 -7.61
N ARG A 92 6.39 2.18 -7.85
CA ARG A 92 4.96 2.17 -8.14
C ARG A 92 4.09 2.76 -7.02
N THR A 93 4.43 2.53 -5.76
CA THR A 93 3.70 3.08 -4.61
C THR A 93 4.08 4.53 -4.37
N THR A 94 5.37 4.88 -4.48
CA THR A 94 5.87 6.25 -4.41
C THR A 94 5.25 7.13 -5.49
N HIS A 95 5.21 6.68 -6.75
CA HIS A 95 4.57 7.40 -7.85
C HIS A 95 3.05 7.50 -7.63
N THR A 96 2.37 6.44 -7.17
CA THR A 96 0.94 6.54 -6.78
C THR A 96 0.72 7.62 -5.71
N ALA A 97 1.54 7.62 -4.65
CA ALA A 97 1.46 8.59 -3.57
C ALA A 97 1.72 10.03 -4.05
N LYS A 98 2.66 10.24 -4.97
CA LYS A 98 2.91 11.54 -5.62
C LYS A 98 1.67 12.06 -6.36
N MET A 99 0.99 11.21 -7.13
CA MET A 99 -0.23 11.61 -7.84
C MET A 99 -1.35 11.99 -6.88
N VAL A 100 -1.55 11.21 -5.81
CA VAL A 100 -2.55 11.51 -4.78
C VAL A 100 -2.21 12.81 -4.04
N ALA A 101 -0.95 13.00 -3.64
CA ALA A 101 -0.48 14.22 -2.98
C ALA A 101 -0.73 15.46 -3.86
N SER A 102 -0.44 15.35 -5.16
CA SER A 102 -0.67 16.43 -6.12
C SER A 102 -2.16 16.80 -6.24
N VAL A 103 -3.08 15.82 -6.25
CA VAL A 103 -4.53 16.10 -6.33
C VAL A 103 -5.06 16.77 -5.05
N LEU A 104 -4.45 16.42 -3.92
CA LEU A 104 -4.77 16.98 -2.60
C LEU A 104 -4.06 18.29 -2.31
N ASP A 105 -3.19 18.77 -3.19
CA ASP A 105 -2.36 19.96 -2.98
C ASP A 105 -1.42 19.83 -1.75
N ILE A 106 -0.97 18.61 -1.43
CA ILE A 106 -0.01 18.31 -0.36
C ILE A 106 1.41 18.28 -0.95
N PRO A 107 2.37 19.06 -0.40
CA PRO A 107 3.78 18.93 -0.78
C PRO A 107 4.30 17.52 -0.50
N PHE A 108 4.86 16.88 -1.53
CA PHE A 108 5.36 15.51 -1.39
C PHE A 108 6.62 15.43 -0.52
N GLU A 109 7.51 16.42 -0.66
CA GLU A 109 8.66 16.62 0.23
C GLU A 109 8.18 17.43 1.45
N GLY A 110 7.44 16.79 2.34
CA GLY A 110 6.82 17.45 3.49
C GLY A 110 6.41 16.48 4.60
N PRO A 111 6.06 16.99 5.80
CA PRO A 111 5.81 16.16 6.98
C PRO A 111 4.55 15.29 6.87
N GLN A 112 3.67 15.57 5.89
CA GLN A 112 2.47 14.77 5.64
C GLN A 112 2.74 13.50 4.83
N CYS A 113 3.89 13.40 4.16
CA CYS A 113 4.26 12.27 3.31
C CYS A 113 5.38 11.49 3.98
N LYS A 114 5.13 10.20 4.26
CA LYS A 114 6.07 9.34 4.96
C LYS A 114 6.29 8.03 4.21
N VAL A 115 7.53 7.80 3.80
CA VAL A 115 7.96 6.50 3.31
C VAL A 115 8.09 5.53 4.49
N MET A 116 7.53 4.32 4.34
CA MET A 116 7.55 3.27 5.35
C MET A 116 7.94 1.93 4.71
N PRO A 117 9.19 1.46 4.89
CA PRO A 117 9.66 0.18 4.36
C PRO A 117 8.78 -1.02 4.75
N GLU A 118 8.16 -0.95 5.92
CA GLU A 118 7.24 -1.96 6.46
C GLU A 118 5.99 -2.15 5.60
N LEU A 119 5.65 -1.21 4.72
CA LEU A 119 4.52 -1.29 3.79
C LEU A 119 4.87 -1.93 2.44
N ARG A 120 6.12 -2.36 2.22
CA ARG A 120 6.54 -2.98 0.96
C ARG A 120 5.74 -4.22 0.60
N GLU A 121 5.77 -4.60 -0.67
CA GLU A 121 5.21 -5.88 -1.12
C GLU A 121 5.87 -7.05 -0.37
N ARG A 122 5.13 -8.15 -0.22
CA ARG A 122 5.73 -9.41 0.26
C ARG A 122 6.87 -9.80 -0.66
N TYR A 123 8.06 -10.05 -0.09
CA TYR A 123 9.18 -10.58 -0.85
C TYR A 123 8.96 -12.07 -1.09
N PHE A 124 8.86 -12.50 -2.35
CA PHE A 124 8.57 -13.91 -2.66
C PHE A 124 9.83 -14.76 -2.81
N GLY A 125 11.01 -14.18 -2.62
CA GLY A 125 12.29 -14.86 -2.79
C GLY A 125 12.82 -14.80 -4.23
N PRO A 126 14.10 -15.15 -4.43
CA PRO A 126 14.81 -14.96 -5.69
C PRO A 126 14.26 -15.84 -6.84
N SER A 127 13.64 -16.98 -6.52
CA SER A 127 13.07 -17.88 -7.52
C SER A 127 11.84 -17.31 -8.24
N PHE A 128 11.13 -16.38 -7.60
CA PHE A 128 9.93 -15.72 -8.12
C PHE A 128 10.19 -14.31 -8.66
N GLU A 129 11.28 -13.67 -8.24
CA GLU A 129 11.61 -12.31 -8.64
C GLU A 129 11.84 -12.19 -10.16
N LEU A 130 11.21 -11.20 -10.79
CA LEU A 130 11.18 -10.96 -12.24
C LEU A 130 10.64 -12.15 -13.06
N LYS A 131 9.89 -13.07 -12.44
CA LYS A 131 9.16 -14.13 -13.15
C LYS A 131 7.73 -13.70 -13.49
N SER A 132 7.06 -14.51 -14.31
CA SER A 132 5.65 -14.29 -14.64
C SER A 132 4.80 -14.29 -13.37
N HIS A 133 3.81 -13.40 -13.31
CA HIS A 133 2.79 -13.36 -12.27
C HIS A 133 1.93 -14.63 -12.22
N ASP A 134 1.96 -15.49 -13.24
CA ASP A 134 1.24 -16.77 -13.23
C ASP A 134 1.74 -17.69 -12.10
N LYS A 135 2.97 -17.45 -11.65
CA LYS A 135 3.60 -18.11 -10.50
C LYS A 135 2.95 -17.78 -9.16
N TYR A 136 2.06 -16.78 -9.07
CA TYR A 136 1.34 -16.50 -7.83
C TYR A 136 0.52 -17.69 -7.33
N THR A 137 0.02 -18.55 -8.23
CA THR A 137 -0.71 -19.75 -7.84
C THR A 137 0.16 -20.68 -6.98
N GLU A 138 1.43 -20.85 -7.34
CA GLU A 138 2.38 -21.68 -6.57
C GLU A 138 2.63 -21.10 -5.17
N ILE A 139 2.68 -19.77 -5.06
CA ILE A 139 2.84 -19.07 -3.77
C ILE A 139 1.59 -19.26 -2.90
N TRP A 140 0.40 -19.09 -3.47
CA TRP A 140 -0.85 -19.24 -2.72
C TRP A 140 -1.07 -20.69 -2.26
N ASP A 141 -0.67 -21.67 -3.06
CA ASP A 141 -0.73 -23.09 -2.67
C ASP A 141 0.20 -23.41 -1.48
N LEU A 142 1.31 -22.68 -1.32
CA LEU A 142 2.16 -22.75 -0.13
C LEU A 142 1.48 -22.09 1.07
N ASP A 143 0.93 -20.89 0.89
CA ASP A 143 0.27 -20.12 1.95
C ASP A 143 -0.94 -20.86 2.56
N VAL A 144 -1.71 -21.57 1.72
CA VAL A 144 -2.86 -22.38 2.17
C VAL A 144 -2.43 -23.53 3.08
N LYS A 145 -1.22 -24.09 2.85
CA LYS A 145 -0.70 -25.19 3.66
C LYS A 145 -0.20 -24.70 5.00
N ASP A 146 0.59 -23.64 5.01
CA ASP A 146 1.15 -23.06 6.23
C ASP A 146 1.50 -21.58 6.05
N PRO A 147 0.78 -20.65 6.71
CA PRO A 147 1.06 -19.22 6.61
C PRO A 147 2.37 -18.78 7.29
N PHE A 148 3.01 -19.67 8.06
CA PHE A 148 4.31 -19.43 8.69
C PHE A 148 5.49 -19.95 7.84
N LEU A 149 5.22 -20.72 6.78
CA LEU A 149 6.26 -21.23 5.89
C LEU A 149 6.50 -20.25 4.74
N PRO A 150 7.69 -19.63 4.62
CA PRO A 150 8.02 -18.77 3.48
C PRO A 150 8.37 -19.60 2.24
N PRO A 151 8.19 -19.05 1.02
CA PRO A 151 8.95 -19.52 -0.13
C PRO A 151 10.45 -19.35 0.13
N GLU A 152 11.29 -20.14 -0.55
CA GLU A 152 12.73 -20.12 -0.32
C GLU A 152 13.32 -18.70 -0.46
N GLY A 153 13.96 -18.22 0.61
CA GLY A 153 14.57 -16.89 0.68
C GLY A 153 13.58 -15.72 0.70
N GLY A 154 12.27 -15.97 0.73
CA GLY A 154 11.23 -14.96 0.81
C GLY A 154 10.64 -14.78 2.21
N GLU A 155 9.51 -14.09 2.28
CA GLU A 155 8.73 -13.83 3.49
C GLU A 155 7.53 -14.79 3.59
N SER A 156 7.19 -15.19 4.81
CA SER A 156 5.93 -15.88 5.11
C SER A 156 4.77 -14.88 5.19
N VAL A 157 3.54 -15.36 5.26
CA VAL A 157 2.38 -14.49 5.54
C VAL A 157 2.51 -13.88 6.94
N ALA A 158 3.03 -14.65 7.91
CA ALA A 158 3.27 -14.19 9.27
C ALA A 158 4.29 -13.02 9.32
N ASP A 159 5.36 -13.06 8.51
CA ASP A 159 6.35 -11.98 8.44
C ASP A 159 5.72 -10.67 7.94
N VAL A 160 4.85 -10.77 6.91
CA VAL A 160 4.12 -9.62 6.37
C VAL A 160 3.19 -9.02 7.42
N VAL A 161 2.44 -9.86 8.15
CA VAL A 161 1.57 -9.41 9.25
C VAL A 161 2.38 -8.74 10.36
N HIS A 162 3.53 -9.32 10.73
CA HIS A 162 4.39 -8.76 11.77
C HIS A 162 4.87 -7.35 11.41
N ARG A 163 5.42 -7.14 10.21
CA ARG A 163 5.88 -5.79 9.79
C ARG A 163 4.73 -4.81 9.60
N LEU A 164 3.59 -5.24 9.08
CA LEU A 164 2.42 -4.37 8.96
C LEU A 164 1.91 -3.93 10.34
N THR A 165 1.90 -4.84 11.32
CA THR A 165 1.55 -4.51 12.71
C THR A 165 2.50 -3.47 13.30
N ARG A 166 3.80 -3.61 13.04
CA ARG A 166 4.80 -2.60 13.43
C ARG A 166 4.55 -1.25 12.78
N ALA A 167 4.22 -1.23 11.48
CA ALA A 167 3.87 0.01 10.78
C ALA A 167 2.66 0.70 11.42
N LEU A 168 1.61 -0.07 11.73
CA LEU A 168 0.41 0.45 12.39
C LEU A 168 0.73 1.03 13.79
N VAL A 169 1.53 0.32 14.60
CA VAL A 169 1.96 0.83 15.91
C VAL A 169 2.73 2.14 15.77
N SER A 170 3.63 2.24 14.79
CA SER A 170 4.37 3.48 14.52
C SER A 170 3.44 4.63 14.08
N ILE A 171 2.52 4.38 13.15
CA ILE A 171 1.53 5.38 12.71
C ILE A 171 0.68 5.86 13.89
N GLU A 172 0.17 4.91 14.70
CA GLU A 172 -0.64 5.22 15.86
C GLU A 172 0.12 6.03 16.91
N SER A 173 1.42 5.78 17.09
CA SER A 173 2.25 6.49 18.07
C SER A 173 2.69 7.88 17.62
N GLU A 174 2.85 8.09 16.31
CA GLU A 174 3.45 9.30 15.76
C GLU A 174 2.43 10.35 15.35
N PHE A 175 1.28 9.90 14.84
CA PHE A 175 0.20 10.78 14.43
C PHE A 175 -0.89 10.74 15.49
N GLU A 176 -0.72 11.59 16.49
CA GLU A 176 -1.74 11.93 17.48
C GLU A 176 -2.44 13.24 17.05
N GLU A 177 -3.75 13.34 17.32
CA GLU A 177 -4.49 14.61 17.20
C GLU A 177 -4.14 15.57 18.34
#